data_AF-A0AAD7T5M7-F1
#
_entry.id   AF-A0AAD7T5M7-F1
#
_cell.length_a   1.000
_cell.length_b   1.000
_cell.length_c   1.000
_cell.angle_alpha   90.00
_cell.angle_beta   90.00
_cell.angle_gamma   90.00
#
_symmetry.space_group_name_H-M   'P 1'
#
loop_
_entity.id
_entity.type
_entity.pdbx_description
1 polymer ?
#
loop_
_entity_poly.entity_id
_entity_poly.type
_entity_poly.pdbx_seq_one_letter_code
_entity_poly.pdbx_strand_id
1 'polypeptide(L)'
;MLNERGIDPKTVVSIATDGAPAMTGRERGVVQQLKEHHPDRMSRHSIVHQSVLCASLGEELSEVMETIMRLVNYLTPSSALQHISDRGQCYF
;
A
#
# COMPACT_ATOMS: atom_id res chain seq x y z
N MET A 1 -10.64 -6.34 15.28
CA MET A 1 -10.34 -5.22 14.38
C MET A 1 -11.27 -5.06 13.17
N LEU A 2 -11.39 -6.00 12.23
CA LEU A 2 -12.33 -5.87 11.09
C LEU A 2 -13.77 -6.24 11.47
N ASN A 3 -13.94 -7.37 12.15
CA ASN A 3 -15.24 -7.80 12.69
C ASN A 3 -15.86 -6.77 13.65
N GLU A 4 -15.03 -6.12 14.46
CA GLU A 4 -15.45 -5.02 15.36
C GLU A 4 -16.01 -3.81 14.61
N ARG A 5 -15.64 -3.65 13.33
CA ARG A 5 -16.16 -2.61 12.43
C ARG A 5 -17.28 -3.13 11.52
N GLY A 6 -17.78 -4.35 11.76
CA GLY A 6 -18.80 -4.99 10.93
C GLY A 6 -18.30 -5.43 9.55
N ILE A 7 -16.99 -5.49 9.34
CA ILE A 7 -16.38 -5.92 8.08
C ILE A 7 -15.97 -7.38 8.24
N ASP A 8 -16.57 -8.26 7.45
CA ASP A 8 -16.17 -9.66 7.37
C ASP A 8 -14.80 -9.76 6.64
N PRO A 9 -13.73 -10.30 7.27
CA PRO A 9 -12.44 -10.54 6.63
C PRO A 9 -12.56 -11.30 5.31
N LYS A 10 -13.61 -12.12 5.16
CA LYS A 10 -13.84 -12.87 3.93
C LYS A 10 -14.22 -12.00 2.74
N THR A 11 -14.73 -10.80 2.94
CA THR A 11 -15.10 -9.89 1.84
C THR A 11 -13.94 -9.04 1.34
N VAL A 12 -12.78 -9.06 2.00
CA VAL A 12 -11.67 -8.11 1.75
C VAL A 12 -10.91 -8.44 0.46
N VAL A 13 -11.22 -7.87 -0.71
CA VAL A 13 -10.63 -8.35 -1.98
C VAL A 13 -9.08 -8.41 -2.03
N SER A 14 -8.42 -7.40 -1.48
CA SER A 14 -6.96 -7.28 -1.44
C SER A 14 -6.51 -6.39 -0.29
N ILE A 15 -5.26 -6.52 0.15
CA ILE A 15 -4.63 -5.63 1.13
C ILE A 15 -3.39 -4.96 0.51
N ALA A 16 -3.26 -3.65 0.71
CA ALA A 16 -2.06 -2.89 0.39
C ALA A 16 -1.37 -2.46 1.69
N THR A 17 -0.07 -2.72 1.82
CA THR A 17 0.71 -2.33 3.02
C THR A 17 1.95 -1.52 2.63
N ASP A 18 2.44 -0.73 3.58
CA ASP A 18 3.69 0.03 3.47
C ASP A 18 4.95 -0.82 3.71
N GLY A 19 4.79 -2.13 3.83
CA GLY A 19 5.91 -3.06 4.00
C GLY A 19 6.45 -3.17 5.42
N ALA A 20 5.99 -2.35 6.38
CA ALA A 20 6.50 -2.35 7.74
C ALA A 20 6.41 -3.75 8.39
N PRO A 21 7.37 -4.16 9.24
CA PRO A 21 7.34 -5.48 9.88
C PRO A 21 6.06 -5.77 10.67
N ALA A 22 5.43 -4.75 11.26
CA ALA A 22 4.13 -4.88 11.93
C ALA A 22 2.98 -5.24 10.96
N MET A 23 3.11 -4.90 9.68
CA MET A 23 2.12 -5.18 8.64
C MET A 23 2.41 -6.50 7.91
N THR A 24 3.68 -6.76 7.59
CA THR A 24 4.13 -7.89 6.73
C THR A 24 4.79 -9.04 7.48
N GLY A 25 5.00 -8.90 8.80
CA GLY A 25 5.68 -9.89 9.63
C GLY A 25 5.05 -11.29 9.54
N ARG A 26 5.91 -12.30 9.47
CA ARG A 26 5.52 -13.70 9.23
C ARG A 26 4.60 -14.29 10.31
N GLU A 27 4.77 -13.89 11.57
CA GLU A 27 4.03 -14.47 12.69
C GLU A 27 2.93 -13.55 13.23
N ARG A 28 3.17 -12.23 13.21
CA ARG A 28 2.28 -11.23 13.83
C ARG A 28 1.92 -10.06 12.91
N GLY A 29 2.21 -10.18 11.62
CA GLY A 29 1.86 -9.15 10.65
C GLY A 29 0.37 -9.15 10.34
N VAL A 30 -0.21 -7.97 10.10
CA VAL A 30 -1.61 -7.80 9.66
C VAL A 30 -1.94 -8.68 8.44
N VAL A 31 -1.02 -8.79 7.49
CA VAL A 31 -1.18 -9.66 6.30
C VAL A 31 -1.27 -11.13 6.71
N GLN A 32 -0.46 -11.58 7.66
CA GLN A 32 -0.50 -12.96 8.15
C GLN A 32 -1.83 -13.26 8.84
N GLN A 33 -2.28 -12.35 9.72
CA GLN A 33 -3.56 -12.52 10.42
C GLN A 33 -4.75 -12.56 9.44
N LEU A 34 -4.72 -11.77 8.37
CA LEU A 34 -5.75 -11.81 7.34
C LEU A 34 -5.73 -13.13 6.57
N LYS A 35 -4.54 -13.68 6.27
CA LYS A 35 -4.39 -14.99 5.60
C LYS A 35 -4.94 -16.14 6.43
N GLU A 36 -4.81 -16.10 7.75
CA GLU A 36 -5.39 -17.12 8.65
C GLU A 36 -6.92 -17.19 8.54
N HIS A 37 -7.58 -16.06 8.26
CA HIS A 37 -9.04 -15.99 8.12
C HIS A 37 -9.49 -16.16 6.66
N HIS A 38 -8.63 -15.84 5.69
CA HIS A 38 -8.93 -15.93 4.27
C HIS A 38 -7.65 -16.15 3.43
N PRO A 39 -7.21 -17.42 3.25
CA PRO A 39 -5.89 -17.75 2.71
C PRO A 39 -5.69 -17.37 1.23
N ASP A 40 -6.76 -17.29 0.43
CA ASP A 40 -6.70 -17.04 -1.01
C ASP A 40 -6.46 -15.57 -1.39
N ARG A 41 -6.08 -14.72 -0.44
CA ARG A 41 -6.03 -13.27 -0.65
C ARG A 41 -4.66 -12.79 -1.08
N MET A 42 -4.66 -11.97 -2.13
CA MET A 42 -3.47 -11.29 -2.63
C MET A 42 -3.11 -10.12 -1.72
N SER A 43 -1.95 -10.21 -1.08
CA SER A 43 -1.27 -9.04 -0.51
C SER A 43 -0.51 -8.34 -1.63
N ARG A 44 -0.87 -7.11 -1.94
CA ARG A 44 -0.11 -6.25 -2.87
C ARG A 44 0.74 -5.30 -2.04
N HIS A 45 1.96 -5.02 -2.46
CA HIS A 45 2.68 -3.86 -1.95
C HIS A 45 1.93 -2.58 -2.30
N SER A 46 2.07 -1.52 -1.49
CA SER A 46 1.51 -0.21 -1.83
C SER A 46 1.99 0.23 -3.21
N ILE A 47 1.07 0.72 -4.05
CA ILE A 47 1.38 1.24 -5.38
C ILE A 47 2.36 2.42 -5.31
N VAL A 48 2.36 3.15 -4.19
CA VAL A 48 3.29 4.25 -3.91
C VAL A 48 4.71 3.73 -3.67
N HIS A 49 4.86 2.59 -3.00
CA HIS A 49 6.20 2.01 -2.83
C HIS A 49 6.71 1.40 -4.15
N GLN A 50 5.82 0.79 -4.92
CA GLN A 50 6.15 0.29 -6.26
C GLN A 50 6.50 1.43 -7.22
N SER A 51 5.90 2.62 -7.11
CA SER A 51 6.25 3.75 -7.97
C SER A 51 7.69 4.22 -7.80
N VAL A 52 8.15 4.27 -6.55
CA VAL A 52 9.54 4.60 -6.22
C VAL A 52 10.49 3.52 -6.75
N LEU A 53 10.21 2.25 -6.46
CA LEU A 53 11.07 1.14 -6.88
C LEU A 53 11.15 1.05 -8.42
N CYS A 54 10.02 1.15 -9.11
CA CYS A 54 9.95 1.03 -10.56
C CYS A 54 10.60 2.22 -11.28
N ALA A 55 10.54 3.44 -10.73
CA ALA A 55 11.25 4.57 -11.31
C ALA A 55 12.77 4.36 -11.37
N SER A 56 13.33 3.57 -10.45
CA SER A 56 14.76 3.21 -10.46
C SER A 56 15.14 2.08 -11.42
N LEU A 57 14.18 1.38 -12.02
CA LEU A 57 14.41 0.18 -12.83
C LEU A 57 14.56 0.47 -14.34
N GLY A 58 14.30 1.71 -14.79
CA GLY A 58 14.48 2.12 -16.19
C GLY A 58 13.60 3.31 -16.60
N GLU A 59 13.95 3.94 -17.72
CA GLU A 59 13.31 5.17 -18.20
C GLU A 59 11.82 4.98 -18.54
N GLU A 60 11.49 3.89 -19.25
CA GLU A 60 10.10 3.54 -19.61
C GLU A 60 9.22 3.27 -18.38
N LEU A 61 9.75 2.57 -17.38
CA LEU A 61 9.03 2.34 -16.12
C LEU A 61 8.85 3.64 -15.34
N SER A 62 9.85 4.54 -15.37
CA SER A 62 9.78 5.83 -14.70
C SER A 62 8.64 6.70 -15.23
N GLU A 63 8.49 6.80 -16.56
CA GLU A 63 7.40 7.57 -17.17
C GLU A 63 6.00 7.04 -16.79
N VAL A 64 5.86 5.71 -16.77
CA VAL A 64 4.62 5.06 -16.33
C VAL A 64 4.34 5.37 -14.87
N MET A 65 5.35 5.29 -13.99
CA MET A 65 5.16 5.57 -12.57
C MET A 65 4.87 7.04 -12.30
N GLU A 66 5.49 7.97 -13.02
CA GLU A 66 5.16 9.40 -12.94
C GLU A 66 3.68 9.66 -13.28
N THR A 67 3.18 9.02 -14.34
CA THR A 67 1.79 9.14 -14.76
C THR A 67 0.84 8.62 -13.67
N ILE A 68 1.17 7.47 -13.06
CA ILE A 68 0.40 6.90 -11.95
C ILE A 68 0.43 7.84 -10.73
N MET A 69 1.59 8.41 -10.38
CA MET A 69 1.70 9.34 -9.25
C MET A 69 0.86 10.61 -9.46
N ARG A 70 0.85 11.17 -10.68
CA ARG A 70 -0.02 12.32 -11.01
C ARG A 70 -1.49 11.98 -10.83
N LEU A 71 -1.92 10.81 -11.28
CA LEU A 71 -3.30 10.34 -11.11
C LEU A 71 -3.66 10.15 -9.63
N VAL A 72 -2.77 9.53 -8.85
CA VAL A 72 -2.96 9.34 -7.41
C VAL A 72 -3.09 10.68 -6.70
N ASN A 73 -2.21 11.64 -7.01
CA ASN A 73 -2.25 12.99 -6.43
C ASN A 73 -3.54 13.74 -6.81
N TYR A 74 -4.07 13.53 -8.01
CA TYR A 74 -5.34 14.10 -8.44
C TYR A 74 -6.54 13.53 -7.66
N LEU A 75 -6.53 12.23 -7.38
CA LEU A 75 -7.62 11.53 -6.69
C LEU A 75 -7.54 11.66 -5.15
N THR A 76 -6.37 11.98 -4.62
CA THR A 76 -6.13 12.05 -3.18
C THR A 76 -6.50 13.44 -2.64
N PRO A 77 -7.41 13.55 -1.66
CA PRO A 77 -7.72 14.83 -1.01
C PRO A 77 -6.46 15.48 -0.42
N SER A 78 -6.34 16.80 -0.52
CA SER A 78 -5.14 17.54 -0.08
C SER A 78 -4.75 17.31 1.39
N SER A 79 -5.71 16.93 2.25
CA SER A 79 -5.47 16.57 3.66
C SER A 79 -4.75 15.24 3.84
N ALA A 80 -4.90 14.28 2.91
CA ALA A 80 -4.16 13.03 2.92
C ALA A 80 -2.72 13.22 2.40
N LEU A 81 -2.48 14.24 1.57
CA LEU A 81 -1.12 14.63 1.12
C LEU A 81 -0.28 15.23 2.25
N GLN A 82 -0.89 15.93 3.21
CA GLN A 82 -0.17 16.49 4.37
C GLN A 82 0.48 15.40 5.23
N HIS A 83 -0.20 14.28 5.43
CA HIS A 83 0.34 13.15 6.19
C HIS A 83 1.46 12.38 5.45
N ILE A 84 1.52 12.53 4.12
CA ILE A 84 2.58 11.98 3.25
C ILE A 84 3.79 12.94 3.24
N SER A 85 3.55 14.25 3.25
CA SER A 85 4.59 15.29 3.29
C SER A 85 5.31 15.38 4.65
N ASP A 86 4.63 15.12 5.77
CA ASP A 86 5.20 15.25 7.12
C ASP A 86 6.07 14.06 7.56
N ARG A 87 6.07 12.94 6.82
CA ARG A 87 7.07 11.87 6.99
C ARG A 87 8.36 12.23 6.25
N GLY A 88 8.96 13.37 6.64
CA GLY A 88 10.29 13.76 6.19
C GLY A 88 11.22 12.55 6.15
N GLN A 89 11.90 12.38 5.00
CA GLN A 89 12.59 11.19 4.48
C GLN A 89 11.75 10.39 3.46
N CYS A 90 11.55 11.00 2.29
CA CYS A 90 11.89 10.43 0.96
C CYS A 90 11.09 11.23 -0.09
N TYR A 91 11.68 12.33 -0.54
CA TYR A 91 11.51 12.72 -1.93
C TYR A 91 12.31 11.71 -2.74
N PHE A 92 11.68 11.17 -3.79
CA PHE A 92 12.14 10.08 -4.67
C PHE A 92 11.92 8.67 -4.12
#